data_AF-A0A2V8RGC7-F1
#
_entry.id   AF-A0A2V8RGC7-F1
#
_cell.length_a   1.000
_cell.length_b   1.000
_cell.length_c   1.000
_cell.angle_alpha   90.00
_cell.angle_beta   90.00
_cell.angle_gamma   90.00
#
_symmetry.space_group_name_H-M   'P 1'
#
loop_
_entity.id
_entity.type
_entity.pdbx_description
1 polymer ?
#
loop_
_entity_poly.entity_id
_entity_poly.type
_entity_poly.pdbx_seq_one_letter_code
_entity_poly.pdbx_strand_id
1 'polypeptide(L)'
;MKGGRQIAKLYGWGLHYYCGSTGQQIANEYTENEWYDLLERANRMETLVEDHWQVMGEFDRERRVKLCVDEWGAWHKQDPDVPPGYLYAYAGTLRDALVSAINLDIFQRHADKVAMANPAQLVNTIHSLFHTYEDKFILTPNYHVFEMYMPHAGATAVRTEFISPKGAQSSFRPRSGLHVLTLRRKKRPRVSGGSAGRLR
;
A
#
# COMPACT_ATOMS: atom_id res chain seq x y z
N MET A 1 -26.39 -22.99 -2.64
CA MET A 1 -25.67 -22.61 -1.40
C MET A 1 -26.33 -21.38 -0.79
N LYS A 2 -26.68 -21.41 0.50
CA LYS A 2 -27.42 -20.32 1.18
C LYS A 2 -26.60 -19.02 1.42
N GLY A 3 -25.27 -19.05 1.21
CA GLY A 3 -24.37 -17.91 1.48
C GLY A 3 -24.23 -16.86 0.37
N GLY A 4 -24.43 -17.21 -0.91
CA GLY A 4 -24.18 -16.28 -2.03
C GLY A 4 -25.04 -15.02 -2.01
N ARG A 5 -26.26 -15.09 -1.45
CA ARG A 5 -27.13 -13.90 -1.27
C ARG A 5 -26.69 -12.97 -0.14
N GLN A 6 -25.88 -13.45 0.81
CA GLN A 6 -25.45 -12.64 1.95
C GLN A 6 -24.24 -11.77 1.58
N ILE A 7 -23.25 -12.34 0.89
CA ILE A 7 -22.08 -11.56 0.40
C ILE A 7 -22.50 -10.52 -0.62
N ALA A 8 -23.49 -10.81 -1.49
CA ALA A 8 -23.99 -9.86 -2.47
C ALA A 8 -24.58 -8.55 -1.88
N LYS A 9 -24.77 -8.47 -0.56
CA LYS A 9 -25.21 -7.25 0.14
C LYS A 9 -24.05 -6.37 0.61
N LEU A 10 -22.81 -6.86 0.56
CA LEU A 10 -21.63 -6.12 0.98
C LEU A 10 -21.15 -5.21 -0.15
N TYR A 11 -20.62 -4.04 0.21
CA TYR A 11 -19.98 -3.12 -0.73
C TYR A 11 -18.46 -3.34 -0.82
N GLY A 12 -17.86 -3.96 0.18
CA GLY A 12 -16.44 -4.29 0.25
C GLY A 12 -16.16 -5.30 1.36
N TRP A 13 -14.99 -5.92 1.30
CA TRP A 13 -14.49 -6.85 2.31
C TRP A 13 -13.18 -6.30 2.90
N GLY A 14 -13.19 -5.99 4.19
CA GLY A 14 -12.00 -5.49 4.91
C GLY A 14 -10.91 -6.55 5.03
N LEU A 15 -9.66 -6.14 4.84
CA LEU A 15 -8.47 -6.97 5.03
C LEU A 15 -7.41 -6.13 5.77
N HIS A 16 -7.01 -6.61 6.94
CA HIS A 16 -5.97 -5.98 7.76
C HIS A 16 -4.71 -6.81 7.76
N TYR A 17 -3.57 -6.19 7.43
CA TYR A 17 -2.28 -6.86 7.54
C TYR A 17 -1.14 -5.86 7.78
N TYR A 18 -0.51 -5.98 8.94
CA TYR A 18 0.74 -5.28 9.27
C TYR A 18 1.91 -6.23 9.05
N CYS A 19 2.97 -5.75 8.39
CA CYS A 19 4.21 -6.53 8.28
C CYS A 19 5.01 -6.54 9.59
N GLY A 20 4.54 -5.80 10.60
CA GLY A 20 5.10 -5.74 11.94
C GLY A 20 6.46 -5.05 11.96
N SER A 21 7.39 -5.63 12.69
CA SER A 21 8.77 -5.15 12.79
C SER A 21 9.75 -6.33 12.88
N THR A 22 11.04 -6.02 12.82
CA THR A 22 12.14 -6.96 12.97
C THR A 22 13.08 -6.54 14.11
N GLY A 23 13.97 -7.44 14.52
CA GLY A 23 14.98 -7.18 15.56
C GLY A 23 14.41 -6.70 16.89
N GLN A 24 15.05 -5.68 17.46
CA GLN A 24 14.59 -5.00 18.69
C GLN A 24 13.33 -4.16 18.51
N GLN A 25 12.75 -4.18 17.30
CA GLN A 25 11.55 -3.45 16.91
C GLN A 25 11.70 -1.93 16.91
N ILE A 26 12.94 -1.43 16.92
CA ILE A 26 13.25 -0.01 16.78
C ILE A 26 13.33 0.31 15.29
N ALA A 27 12.64 1.37 14.86
CA ALA A 27 12.42 1.62 13.43
C ALA A 27 13.71 1.88 12.65
N ASN A 28 14.72 2.50 13.29
CA ASN A 28 16.00 2.89 12.70
C ASN A 28 17.21 2.06 13.19
N GLU A 29 16.99 1.02 13.98
CA GLU A 29 18.05 0.10 14.44
C GLU A 29 17.76 -1.32 13.98
N TYR A 30 18.51 -1.76 12.98
CA TYR A 30 18.36 -3.07 12.38
C TYR A 30 19.62 -3.48 11.62
N THR A 31 19.81 -4.78 11.50
CA THR A 31 20.81 -5.42 10.64
C THR A 31 20.32 -5.53 9.19
N GLU A 32 21.21 -5.89 8.27
CA GLU A 32 20.85 -6.16 6.88
C GLU A 32 19.83 -7.31 6.74
N ASN A 33 19.97 -8.38 7.53
CA ASN A 33 19.02 -9.50 7.51
C ASN A 33 17.62 -9.05 7.95
N GLU A 34 17.55 -8.22 9.00
CA GLU A 34 16.29 -7.67 9.51
C GLU A 34 15.66 -6.63 8.57
N TRP A 35 16.46 -5.98 7.72
CA TRP A 35 15.96 -5.17 6.62
C TRP A 35 15.23 -6.04 5.59
N TYR A 36 15.88 -7.10 5.08
CA TYR A 36 15.25 -7.97 4.08
C TYR A 36 14.06 -8.76 4.63
N ASP A 37 14.11 -9.22 5.89
CA ASP A 37 12.98 -9.90 6.54
C ASP A 37 11.73 -8.99 6.61
N LEU A 38 11.88 -7.70 6.92
CA LEU A 38 10.73 -6.79 6.93
C LEU A 38 10.13 -6.60 5.53
N LEU A 39 10.98 -6.46 4.50
CA LEU A 39 10.52 -6.33 3.11
C LEU A 39 9.84 -7.60 2.61
N GLU A 40 10.33 -8.79 3.01
CA GLU A 40 9.68 -10.07 2.71
C GLU A 40 8.30 -10.16 3.37
N ARG A 41 8.19 -9.75 4.63
CA ARG A 41 6.89 -9.67 5.32
C ARG A 41 5.95 -8.70 4.63
N ALA A 42 6.41 -7.52 4.23
CA ALA A 42 5.60 -6.60 3.43
C ALA A 42 5.11 -7.24 2.13
N ASN A 43 5.99 -7.99 1.45
CA ASN A 43 5.65 -8.69 0.21
C ASN A 43 4.61 -9.82 0.39
N ARG A 44 4.44 -10.35 1.61
CA ARG A 44 3.40 -11.34 1.93
C ARG A 44 1.97 -10.85 1.65
N MET A 45 1.76 -9.53 1.61
CA MET A 45 0.47 -8.92 1.24
C MET A 45 -0.09 -9.50 -0.07
N GLU A 46 0.77 -9.79 -1.06
CA GLU A 46 0.33 -10.33 -2.35
C GLU A 46 -0.38 -11.67 -2.18
N THR A 47 0.24 -12.61 -1.47
CA THR A 47 -0.37 -13.90 -1.13
C THR A 47 -1.68 -13.73 -0.38
N LEU A 48 -1.76 -12.79 0.57
CA LEU A 48 -2.99 -12.54 1.33
C LEU A 48 -4.11 -12.02 0.44
N VAL A 49 -3.83 -11.09 -0.46
CA VAL A 49 -4.80 -10.58 -1.44
C VAL A 49 -5.29 -11.71 -2.34
N GLU A 50 -4.39 -12.56 -2.83
CA GLU A 50 -4.73 -13.69 -3.70
C GLU A 50 -5.58 -14.74 -2.99
N ASP A 51 -5.18 -15.17 -1.79
CA ASP A 51 -5.86 -16.21 -1.03
C ASP A 51 -7.26 -15.75 -0.60
N HIS A 52 -7.39 -14.54 -0.06
CA HIS A 52 -8.70 -13.98 0.30
C HIS A 52 -9.59 -13.83 -0.93
N TRP A 53 -9.02 -13.37 -2.05
CA TRP A 53 -9.75 -13.32 -3.31
C TRP A 53 -10.25 -14.71 -3.71
N GLN A 54 -9.42 -15.76 -3.67
CA GLN A 54 -9.88 -17.11 -4.04
C GLN A 54 -11.06 -17.57 -3.19
N VAL A 55 -10.94 -17.47 -1.86
CA VAL A 55 -12.01 -17.88 -0.93
C VAL A 55 -13.29 -17.06 -1.15
N MET A 56 -13.19 -15.73 -1.29
CA MET A 56 -14.37 -14.90 -1.60
C MET A 56 -15.07 -15.35 -2.88
N GLY A 57 -14.33 -15.81 -3.88
CA GLY A 57 -14.85 -16.28 -5.17
C GLY A 57 -15.69 -17.55 -5.09
N GLU A 58 -15.50 -18.38 -4.07
CA GLU A 58 -16.33 -19.57 -3.84
C GLU A 58 -17.78 -19.20 -3.52
N PHE A 59 -17.98 -18.04 -2.88
CA PHE A 59 -19.27 -17.53 -2.42
C PHE A 59 -19.82 -16.40 -3.31
N ASP A 60 -18.95 -15.57 -3.90
CA ASP A 60 -19.27 -14.49 -4.83
C ASP A 60 -18.64 -14.74 -6.21
N ARG A 61 -19.23 -15.68 -6.95
CA ARG A 61 -18.75 -16.10 -8.28
C ARG A 61 -18.73 -14.97 -9.31
N GLU A 62 -19.57 -13.95 -9.13
CA GLU A 62 -19.64 -12.77 -10.00
C GLU A 62 -18.57 -11.71 -9.64
N ARG A 63 -17.79 -11.91 -8.56
CA ARG A 63 -16.69 -11.02 -8.16
C ARG A 63 -17.14 -9.56 -7.94
N ARG A 64 -18.35 -9.40 -7.39
CA ARG A 64 -19.00 -8.10 -7.10
C ARG A 64 -18.33 -7.40 -5.92
N VAL A 65 -18.04 -8.13 -4.85
CA VAL A 65 -17.41 -7.57 -3.64
C VAL A 65 -15.90 -7.54 -3.84
N LYS A 66 -15.31 -6.35 -3.66
CA LYS A 66 -13.86 -6.12 -3.76
C LYS A 66 -13.22 -6.06 -2.38
N LEU A 67 -11.90 -6.26 -2.34
CA LEU A 67 -11.11 -6.11 -1.13
C LEU A 67 -10.88 -4.62 -0.82
N CYS A 68 -11.00 -4.28 0.46
CA CYS A 68 -10.58 -3.02 1.05
C CYS A 68 -9.44 -3.35 2.02
N VAL A 69 -8.20 -3.05 1.67
CA VAL A 69 -7.04 -3.27 2.54
C VAL A 69 -6.90 -2.05 3.46
N ASP A 70 -7.83 -1.93 4.40
CA ASP A 70 -8.09 -0.71 5.18
C ASP A 70 -7.19 -0.54 6.41
N GLU A 71 -6.30 -1.49 6.68
CA GLU A 71 -5.17 -1.33 7.60
C GLU A 71 -3.92 -2.09 7.12
N TRP A 72 -2.82 -1.37 6.88
CA TRP A 72 -1.54 -1.96 6.53
C TRP A 72 -0.35 -1.04 6.83
N GLY A 73 0.86 -1.60 6.86
CA GLY A 73 2.11 -0.87 7.10
C GLY A 73 3.07 -1.62 8.03
N ALA A 74 4.21 -1.01 8.32
CA ALA A 74 5.10 -1.45 9.38
C ALA A 74 4.56 -1.00 10.74
N TRP A 75 4.79 -1.82 11.77
CA TRP A 75 4.41 -1.49 13.15
C TRP A 75 5.58 -1.80 14.07
N HIS A 76 6.36 -0.76 14.33
CA HIS A 76 7.51 -0.77 15.22
C HIS A 76 7.08 -0.57 16.68
N LYS A 77 8.00 -0.82 17.62
CA LYS A 77 7.81 -0.43 19.02
C LYS A 77 7.54 1.08 19.07
N GLN A 78 6.91 1.56 20.13
CA GLN A 78 6.82 3.01 20.36
C GLN A 78 8.11 3.52 21.02
N ASP A 79 8.36 4.81 20.88
CA ASP A 79 9.36 5.52 21.68
C ASP A 79 9.08 5.31 23.19
N PRO A 80 10.05 4.83 24.00
CA PRO A 80 9.84 4.61 25.43
C PRO A 80 9.49 5.89 26.21
N ASP A 81 9.85 7.06 25.69
CA ASP A 81 9.53 8.35 26.32
C ASP A 81 8.08 8.79 26.07
N VAL A 82 7.36 8.09 25.19
CA VAL A 82 5.93 8.33 24.93
C VAL A 82 5.07 7.52 25.92
N PRO A 83 4.06 8.15 26.56
CA PRO A 83 3.20 7.45 27.52
C PRO A 83 2.56 6.17 26.96
N PRO A 84 2.35 5.15 27.78
CA PRO A 84 1.65 3.93 27.37
C PRO A 84 0.26 4.23 26.79
N GLY A 85 -0.13 3.51 25.74
CA GLY A 85 -1.43 3.65 25.08
C GLY A 85 -1.46 4.62 23.90
N TYR A 86 -0.39 5.40 23.69
CA TYR A 86 -0.21 6.19 22.47
C TYR A 86 0.55 5.37 21.43
N LEU A 87 -0.05 5.13 20.27
CA LEU A 87 0.58 4.37 19.18
C LEU A 87 1.55 5.24 18.36
N TYR A 88 2.39 6.03 19.04
CA TYR A 88 3.26 6.99 18.40
C TYR A 88 4.23 6.31 17.44
N ALA A 89 4.25 6.77 16.21
CA ALA A 89 5.15 6.32 15.16
C ALA A 89 6.58 6.80 15.45
N TYR A 90 7.56 5.89 15.39
CA TYR A 90 8.93 6.33 15.13
C TYR A 90 9.01 7.06 13.79
N ALA A 91 10.00 7.95 13.65
CA ALA A 91 10.29 8.57 12.37
C ALA A 91 10.57 7.49 11.32
N GLY A 92 9.72 7.42 10.29
CA GLY A 92 9.86 6.44 9.22
C GLY A 92 11.21 6.56 8.51
N THR A 93 11.76 5.43 8.10
CA THR A 93 13.05 5.30 7.42
C THR A 93 12.88 5.01 5.93
N LEU A 94 13.98 4.88 5.19
CA LEU A 94 13.94 4.37 3.81
C LEU A 94 13.35 2.95 3.74
N ARG A 95 13.49 2.15 4.81
CA ARG A 95 12.90 0.80 4.89
C ARG A 95 11.37 0.89 4.79
N ASP A 96 10.78 1.84 5.50
CA ASP A 96 9.34 2.07 5.55
C ASP A 96 8.81 2.57 4.21
N ALA A 97 9.56 3.44 3.54
CA ALA A 97 9.25 3.86 2.18
C ALA A 97 9.17 2.66 1.22
N LEU A 98 10.09 1.69 1.32
CA LEU A 98 10.02 0.47 0.52
C LEU A 98 8.84 -0.42 0.89
N VAL A 99 8.45 -0.50 2.16
CA VAL A 99 7.20 -1.17 2.57
C VAL A 99 6.00 -0.53 1.88
N SER A 100 5.93 0.80 1.82
CA SER A 100 4.89 1.52 1.07
C SER A 100 4.92 1.21 -0.42
N ALA A 101 6.09 1.27 -1.06
CA ALA A 101 6.22 1.01 -2.49
C ALA A 101 5.82 -0.42 -2.86
N ILE A 102 6.27 -1.42 -2.10
CA ILE A 102 5.92 -2.84 -2.29
C ILE A 102 4.41 -3.03 -2.24
N ASN A 103 3.74 -2.51 -1.20
CA ASN A 103 2.30 -2.68 -1.05
C ASN A 103 1.51 -1.94 -2.13
N LEU A 104 1.89 -0.70 -2.46
CA LEU A 104 1.23 0.04 -3.53
C LEU A 104 1.40 -0.64 -4.90
N ASP A 105 2.56 -1.22 -5.18
CA ASP A 105 2.79 -2.03 -6.38
C ASP A 105 1.88 -3.27 -6.39
N ILE A 106 1.77 -3.98 -5.27
CA ILE A 106 0.87 -5.15 -5.12
C ILE A 106 -0.58 -4.75 -5.37
N PHE A 107 -1.04 -3.64 -4.80
CA PHE A 107 -2.41 -3.18 -5.00
C PHE A 107 -2.67 -2.78 -6.46
N GLN A 108 -1.69 -2.17 -7.14
CA GLN A 108 -1.80 -1.87 -8.57
C GLN A 108 -1.83 -3.14 -9.43
N ARG A 109 -1.05 -4.18 -9.08
CA ARG A 109 -1.12 -5.50 -9.74
C ARG A 109 -2.47 -6.17 -9.59
N HIS A 110 -3.16 -5.89 -8.50
CA HIS A 110 -4.44 -6.45 -8.15
C HIS A 110 -5.57 -5.42 -8.16
N ALA A 111 -5.48 -4.39 -9.02
CA ALA A 111 -6.50 -3.35 -9.13
C ALA A 111 -7.88 -3.88 -9.58
N ASP A 112 -7.95 -5.11 -10.10
CA ASP A 112 -9.19 -5.84 -10.39
C ASP A 112 -9.83 -6.47 -9.13
N LYS A 113 -9.06 -6.64 -8.05
CA LYS A 113 -9.45 -7.28 -6.78
C LYS A 113 -9.54 -6.28 -5.63
N VAL A 114 -8.58 -5.36 -5.52
CA VAL A 114 -8.44 -4.36 -4.45
C VAL A 114 -9.01 -3.03 -4.92
N ALA A 115 -10.07 -2.56 -4.27
CA ALA A 115 -10.73 -1.30 -4.61
C ALA A 115 -10.29 -0.13 -3.74
N MET A 116 -9.76 -0.41 -2.54
CA MET A 116 -9.35 0.59 -1.56
C MET A 116 -8.21 0.05 -0.71
N ALA A 117 -7.30 0.93 -0.30
CA ALA A 117 -6.29 0.63 0.70
C ALA A 117 -5.99 1.86 1.56
N ASN A 118 -5.74 1.66 2.86
CA ASN A 118 -5.50 2.74 3.82
C ASN A 118 -4.28 2.39 4.69
N PRO A 119 -3.14 3.09 4.53
CA PRO A 119 -1.99 2.87 5.41
C PRO A 119 -2.34 3.32 6.83
N ALA A 120 -1.86 2.57 7.82
CA ALA A 120 -2.08 2.86 9.22
C ALA A 120 -0.85 3.54 9.83
N GLN A 121 -0.87 4.83 10.19
CA GLN A 121 -1.95 5.80 10.01
C GLN A 121 -1.45 7.10 9.37
N LEU A 122 -2.25 8.16 9.37
CA LEU A 122 -1.95 9.39 8.63
C LEU A 122 -0.89 10.26 9.31
N VAL A 123 -1.03 10.54 10.61
CA VAL A 123 -0.20 11.49 11.35
C VAL A 123 0.22 10.89 12.69
N ASN A 124 1.51 10.99 13.03
CA ASN A 124 2.09 10.62 14.33
C ASN A 124 1.86 9.18 14.83
N THR A 125 1.22 8.31 14.06
CA THR A 125 0.78 6.97 14.49
C THR A 125 1.23 5.88 13.50
N ILE A 126 1.88 4.83 14.02
CA ILE A 126 2.36 3.64 13.30
C ILE A 126 3.18 3.96 12.01
N HIS A 127 2.67 3.70 10.81
CA HIS A 127 3.36 3.83 9.50
C HIS A 127 3.09 5.21 8.88
N SER A 128 3.35 6.26 9.66
CA SER A 128 2.87 7.61 9.36
C SER A 128 3.42 8.24 8.08
N LEU A 129 2.57 9.04 7.42
CA LEU A 129 2.97 9.92 6.31
C LEU A 129 3.49 11.25 6.85
N PHE A 130 2.98 11.70 7.99
CA PHE A 130 3.32 12.99 8.57
C PHE A 130 3.69 12.85 10.03
N HIS A 131 4.65 13.64 10.50
CA HIS A 131 4.83 13.90 11.92
C HIS A 131 4.65 15.36 12.25
N THR A 132 4.09 15.60 13.42
CA THR A 132 3.84 16.93 13.97
C THR A 132 4.26 16.99 15.43
N TYR A 133 4.85 18.11 15.82
CA TYR A 133 5.16 18.43 17.21
C TYR A 133 5.01 19.94 17.41
N GLU A 134 3.99 20.34 18.16
CA GLU A 134 3.62 21.75 18.34
C GLU A 134 3.43 22.46 16.99
N ASP A 135 4.24 23.49 16.70
CA ASP A 135 4.25 24.27 15.47
C ASP A 135 5.11 23.66 14.35
N LYS A 136 5.71 22.48 14.59
CA LYS A 136 6.60 21.79 13.67
C LYS A 136 5.88 20.69 12.92
N PHE A 137 6.27 20.50 11.66
CA PHE A 137 5.70 19.52 10.75
C PHE A 137 6.80 18.94 9.85
N ILE A 138 6.81 17.62 9.66
CA ILE A 138 7.71 16.95 8.73
C ILE A 138 6.96 15.94 7.85
N LEU A 139 7.46 15.80 6.63
CA LEU A 139 7.07 14.77 5.67
C LEU A 139 7.95 13.54 5.90
N THR A 140 7.35 12.36 6.02
CA THR A 140 8.13 11.12 6.19
C THR A 140 8.56 10.56 4.82
N PRO A 141 9.52 9.62 4.79
CA PRO A 141 9.79 8.85 3.58
C PRO A 141 8.54 8.18 2.98
N ASN A 142 7.58 7.76 3.80
CA ASN A 142 6.31 7.22 3.32
C ASN A 142 5.53 8.27 2.52
N TYR A 143 5.42 9.50 3.01
CA TYR A 143 4.74 10.57 2.26
C TYR A 143 5.32 10.72 0.85
N HIS A 144 6.65 10.74 0.72
CA HIS A 144 7.28 10.91 -0.57
C HIS A 144 6.99 9.74 -1.53
N VAL A 145 6.77 8.53 -1.03
CA VAL A 145 6.28 7.41 -1.85
C VAL A 145 4.86 7.68 -2.34
N PHE A 146 3.95 8.10 -1.46
CA PHE A 146 2.60 8.46 -1.86
C PHE A 146 2.58 9.61 -2.88
N GLU A 147 3.42 10.63 -2.69
CA GLU A 147 3.62 11.74 -3.62
C GLU A 147 4.07 11.24 -5.00
N MET A 148 5.09 10.38 -5.06
CA MET A 148 5.55 9.76 -6.31
C MET A 148 4.47 8.92 -6.99
N TYR A 149 3.58 8.28 -6.21
CA TYR A 149 2.50 7.42 -6.70
C TYR A 149 1.21 8.18 -7.04
N MET A 150 1.08 9.47 -6.70
CA MET A 150 -0.11 10.28 -7.01
C MET A 150 -0.57 10.18 -8.47
N PRO A 151 0.32 10.18 -9.50
CA PRO A 151 -0.09 10.07 -10.90
C PRO A 151 -0.81 8.74 -11.25
N HIS A 152 -0.74 7.73 -10.39
CA HIS A 152 -1.35 6.41 -10.60
C HIS A 152 -2.84 6.41 -10.24
N ALA A 153 -3.31 7.40 -9.46
CA ALA A 153 -4.72 7.51 -9.09
C ALA A 153 -5.61 7.68 -10.33
N GLY A 154 -6.55 6.74 -10.52
CA GLY A 154 -7.48 6.73 -11.67
C GLY A 154 -6.84 6.37 -13.02
N ALA A 155 -5.60 5.90 -13.03
CA ALA A 155 -4.93 5.43 -14.23
C ALA A 155 -5.19 3.92 -14.46
N THR A 156 -4.63 3.38 -15.55
CA THR A 156 -4.82 1.96 -15.92
C THR A 156 -3.54 1.18 -15.64
N ALA A 157 -3.66 0.12 -14.84
CA ALA A 157 -2.57 -0.82 -14.60
C ALA A 157 -2.18 -1.53 -15.90
N VAL A 158 -0.88 -1.62 -16.16
CA VAL A 158 -0.33 -2.39 -17.28
C VAL A 158 0.45 -3.56 -16.73
N ARG A 159 0.18 -4.74 -17.30
CA ARG A 159 0.96 -5.95 -16.98
C ARG A 159 2.40 -5.74 -17.41
N THR A 160 3.32 -5.86 -16.46
CA THR A 160 4.76 -5.86 -16.75
C THR A 160 5.46 -7.03 -16.09
N GLU A 161 6.49 -7.55 -16.75
CA GLU A 161 7.26 -8.70 -16.33
C GLU A 161 8.73 -8.30 -16.18
N PHE A 162 9.36 -8.73 -15.10
CA PHE A 162 10.75 -8.41 -14.80
C PHE A 162 11.54 -9.68 -14.48
N ILE A 163 12.81 -9.66 -14.88
CA ILE A 163 13.79 -10.67 -14.52
C ILE A 163 14.80 -9.98 -13.63
N SER A 164 14.91 -10.42 -12.38
CA SER A 164 15.89 -9.94 -11.43
C SER A 164 16.90 -11.04 -11.10
N PRO A 165 18.18 -10.73 -10.87
CA PRO A 165 19.14 -11.69 -10.34
C PRO A 165 18.64 -12.30 -9.03
N LYS A 166 18.95 -13.58 -8.79
CA LYS A 166 18.71 -14.20 -7.49
C LYS A 166 19.68 -13.56 -6.48
N GLY A 167 19.15 -12.90 -5.45
CA GLY A 167 19.98 -12.35 -4.37
C GLY A 167 20.71 -13.47 -3.61
N ALA A 168 21.93 -13.20 -3.17
CA ALA A 168 22.77 -14.16 -2.43
C ALA A 168 22.26 -14.46 -1.00
N GLN A 169 21.32 -13.66 -0.50
CA GLN A 169 20.94 -13.59 0.91
C GLN A 169 19.64 -14.32 1.26
N SER A 170 19.01 -15.07 0.34
CA SER A 170 17.69 -15.60 0.65
C SER A 170 17.48 -17.04 0.21
N SER A 171 16.86 -17.80 1.11
CA SER A 171 16.05 -19.00 0.83
C SER A 171 14.87 -18.72 -0.13
N PHE A 172 14.82 -17.51 -0.71
CA PHE A 172 13.90 -17.03 -1.71
C PHE A 172 13.93 -17.94 -2.94
N ARG A 173 12.77 -18.52 -3.21
CA ARG A 173 12.43 -18.87 -4.58
C ARG A 173 11.82 -17.61 -5.19
N PRO A 174 12.46 -16.97 -6.19
CA PRO A 174 11.76 -15.99 -6.99
C PRO A 174 10.55 -16.68 -7.59
N ARG A 175 9.35 -16.31 -7.16
CA ARG A 175 8.24 -16.31 -8.12
C ARG A 175 8.57 -15.17 -9.08
N SER A 176 8.43 -15.40 -10.37
CA SER A 176 8.51 -14.35 -11.39
C SER A 176 7.71 -13.15 -10.89
N GLY A 177 8.42 -12.10 -10.48
CA GLY A 177 7.83 -10.91 -9.88
C GLY A 177 7.17 -10.12 -10.99
N LEU A 178 5.85 -10.12 -11.00
CA LEU A 178 5.08 -9.16 -11.78
C LEU A 178 5.32 -7.80 -11.08
N HIS A 179 5.57 -6.72 -11.82
CA HIS A 179 5.35 -5.36 -11.28
C HIS A 179 4.31 -4.67 -12.17
N VAL A 180 3.95 -3.41 -11.89
CA VAL A 180 3.01 -2.63 -12.74
C VAL A 180 3.69 -1.35 -13.19
N LEU A 181 3.62 -1.08 -14.48
CA LEU A 181 3.77 0.29 -14.99
C LEU A 181 2.36 0.86 -15.19
N THR A 182 2.15 2.12 -14.80
CA THR A 182 0.83 2.74 -14.95
C THR A 182 0.84 3.70 -16.14
N LEU A 183 -0.03 3.47 -17.12
CA LEU A 183 -0.17 4.36 -18.28
C LEU A 183 -1.31 5.36 -18.06
N ARG A 184 -0.98 6.65 -18.18
CA ARG A 184 -1.97 7.72 -18.21
C ARG A 184 -2.57 7.85 -19.61
N ARG A 185 -3.89 7.78 -19.74
CA ARG A 185 -4.56 8.36 -20.93
C ARG A 185 -4.38 9.87 -20.88
N LYS A 186 -3.65 10.44 -21.86
CA LYS A 186 -3.55 11.88 -22.07
C LYS A 186 -4.98 12.45 -22.15
N LYS A 187 -5.39 13.32 -21.21
CA LYS A 187 -6.66 14.04 -21.33
C LYS A 187 -6.63 14.75 -22.69
N ARG A 188 -7.63 14.48 -23.55
CA ARG A 188 -7.80 15.24 -24.80
C ARG A 188 -7.85 16.73 -24.42
N PRO A 189 -7.12 17.63 -25.11
CA PRO A 189 -7.31 19.05 -24.88
C PRO A 189 -8.79 19.38 -25.11
N ARG A 190 -9.39 20.14 -24.19
CA ARG A 190 -10.68 20.77 -24.50
C ARG A 190 -10.42 21.66 -25.71
N VAL A 191 -11.12 21.37 -26.81
CA VAL A 191 -11.18 22.28 -27.95
C VAL A 191 -11.90 23.54 -27.46
N SER A 192 -11.14 24.58 -27.13
CA SER A 192 -11.69 25.92 -26.91
C SER A 192 -12.00 26.53 -28.28
N GLY A 193 -13.20 26.25 -28.77
CA GLY A 193 -13.77 26.93 -29.93
C GLY A 193 -14.74 28.02 -29.48
N GLY A 194 -14.54 29.24 -29.95
CA GLY A 194 -15.55 30.29 -29.97
C GLY A 194 -15.18 31.58 -29.24
N SER A 195 -14.60 32.54 -29.97
CA SER A 195 -14.57 33.95 -29.60
C SER A 195 -15.95 34.58 -29.69
N ALA A 196 -16.31 35.45 -28.75
CA ALA A 196 -16.87 36.81 -28.95
C ALA A 196 -17.73 37.23 -27.75
N GLY A 197 -17.48 38.43 -27.22
CA GLY A 197 -18.39 39.08 -26.28
C GLY A 197 -17.69 39.94 -25.23
N ARG A 198 -17.15 41.09 -25.65
CA ARG A 198 -16.92 42.23 -24.75
C ARG A 198 -18.25 42.62 -24.11
N LEU A 199 -18.26 43.03 -22.84
CA LEU A 199 -18.94 44.24 -22.37
C LEU A 199 -18.61 44.49 -20.88
N ARG A 200 -17.92 45.63 -20.69
CA ARG A 200 -17.80 46.51 -19.51
C ARG A 200 -17.30 45.91 -18.20
#